data_AF-A0A933JPS5-F1
#
_entry.id   AF-A0A933JPS5-F1
#
_cell.length_a   1.000
_cell.length_b   1.000
_cell.length_c   1.000
_cell.angle_alpha   90.00
_cell.angle_beta   90.00
_cell.angle_gamma   90.00
#
_symmetry.space_group_name_H-M   'P 1'
#
loop_
_entity.id
_entity.type
_entity.pdbx_description
1 polymer ?
#
loop_
_entity_poly.entity_id
_entity_poly.type
_entity_poly.pdbx_seq_one_letter_code
_entity_poly.pdbx_strand_id
1 'polypeptide(L)'
;MAQALGALNGEPSNGCSLVAPNGQSVSVPDLFVPILAHVAEVLARGDALALVPVAKELSTQQAADLLNVSRQYLVRLLDEGRIPFRSTGTHRRLRVEDVLAYKEQRDATRRAALDELTELSEELGGYSELDGT
;
A
#
# COMPACT_ATOMS: atom_id res chain seq x y z
N MET A 1 -9.99 -21.22 4.46
CA MET A 1 -10.77 -20.03 4.88
C MET A 1 -11.28 -20.12 6.32
N ALA A 2 -11.55 -21.31 6.87
CA ALA A 2 -12.09 -21.46 8.24
C ALA A 2 -11.18 -21.02 9.41
N GLN A 3 -9.85 -20.96 9.23
CA GLN A 3 -8.93 -20.64 10.34
C GLN A 3 -8.72 -19.14 10.61
N ALA A 4 -9.05 -18.24 9.68
CA ALA A 4 -8.82 -16.80 9.87
C ALA A 4 -9.84 -16.13 10.80
N LEU A 5 -11.02 -16.74 10.97
CA LEU A 5 -12.11 -16.20 11.77
C LEU A 5 -11.92 -16.37 13.28
N GLY A 6 -11.05 -17.30 13.71
CA GLY A 6 -10.82 -17.58 15.14
C GLY A 6 -10.05 -16.49 15.88
N ALA A 7 -9.34 -15.60 15.16
CA ALA A 7 -8.49 -14.57 15.74
C ALA A 7 -9.25 -13.28 16.18
N LEU A 8 -10.55 -13.19 15.92
CA LEU A 8 -11.38 -12.03 16.26
C LEU A 8 -12.33 -12.29 17.45
N ASN A 9 -12.18 -13.41 18.15
CA ASN A 9 -12.98 -13.75 19.32
C ASN A 9 -12.52 -12.98 20.57
N GLY A 10 -12.79 -11.68 20.60
CA GLY A 10 -12.88 -10.91 21.85
C GLY A 10 -14.24 -11.13 22.51
N GLU A 11 -14.27 -11.13 23.84
CA GLU A 11 -15.47 -11.25 24.68
C GLU A 11 -16.61 -10.33 24.18
N PRO A 12 -17.86 -10.81 24.11
CA PRO A 12 -18.98 -10.04 23.58
C PRO A 12 -19.36 -8.92 24.55
N SER A 13 -18.83 -7.74 24.32
CA SER A 13 -19.22 -6.50 25.00
C SER A 13 -19.69 -5.52 23.93
N ASN A 14 -21.01 -5.46 23.67
CA ASN A 14 -21.66 -4.42 22.85
C ASN A 14 -20.94 -4.03 21.53
N GLY A 15 -20.37 -4.99 20.80
CA GLY A 15 -19.51 -4.73 19.64
C GLY A 15 -20.22 -4.86 18.29
N CYS A 16 -19.65 -4.25 17.25
CA CYS A 16 -20.09 -4.43 15.87
C CYS A 16 -19.88 -5.88 15.37
N SER A 17 -20.73 -6.32 14.44
CA SER A 17 -20.63 -7.64 13.81
C SER A 17 -20.71 -7.56 12.28
N LEU A 18 -19.91 -8.37 11.60
CA LEU A 18 -19.99 -8.60 10.15
C LEU A 18 -20.89 -9.80 9.89
N VAL A 19 -21.98 -9.59 9.14
CA VAL A 19 -22.94 -10.63 8.79
C VAL A 19 -22.75 -11.03 7.32
N ALA A 20 -22.44 -12.31 7.09
CA ALA A 20 -22.34 -12.87 5.75
C ALA A 20 -23.74 -13.22 5.19
N PRO A 21 -23.92 -13.31 3.85
CA PRO A 21 -25.20 -13.64 3.24
C PRO A 21 -25.79 -14.99 3.67
N ASN A 22 -24.96 -15.89 4.19
CA ASN A 22 -25.38 -17.18 4.75
C ASN A 22 -25.87 -17.09 6.21
N GLY A 23 -25.98 -15.88 6.77
CA GLY A 23 -26.41 -15.63 8.15
C GLY A 23 -25.30 -15.80 9.21
N GLN A 24 -24.07 -16.17 8.83
CA GLN A 24 -22.97 -16.26 9.78
C GLN A 24 -22.50 -14.87 10.20
N SER A 25 -22.31 -14.67 11.50
CA SER A 25 -21.86 -13.41 12.08
C SER A 25 -20.48 -13.56 12.70
N VAL A 26 -19.63 -12.55 12.50
CA VAL A 26 -18.26 -12.47 13.04
C VAL A 26 -18.17 -11.20 13.86
N SER A 27 -17.76 -11.33 15.13
CA SER A 27 -17.47 -10.17 15.98
C SER A 27 -16.27 -9.42 15.43
N VAL A 28 -16.37 -8.10 15.33
CA VAL A 28 -15.26 -7.22 14.93
C VAL A 28 -15.08 -6.13 15.96
N PRO A 29 -13.83 -5.82 16.37
CA PRO A 29 -13.59 -4.69 17.25
C PRO A 29 -14.06 -3.38 16.59
N ASP A 30 -14.58 -2.44 17.39
CA ASP A 30 -15.12 -1.18 16.88
C ASP A 30 -14.09 -0.39 16.05
N LEU A 31 -12.80 -0.54 16.36
CA LEU A 31 -11.69 0.05 15.60
C LEU A 31 -11.66 -0.37 14.12
N PHE A 32 -12.21 -1.54 13.78
CA PHE A 32 -12.24 -2.05 12.40
C PHE A 32 -13.39 -1.48 11.56
N VAL A 33 -14.46 -0.99 12.18
CA VAL A 33 -15.65 -0.46 11.48
C VAL A 33 -15.28 0.64 10.46
N PRO A 34 -14.52 1.70 10.81
CA PRO A 34 -14.15 2.73 9.84
C PRO A 34 -13.26 2.20 8.71
N ILE A 35 -12.39 1.23 9.01
CA ILE A 35 -11.52 0.59 8.01
C ILE A 35 -12.37 -0.20 7.00
N LEU A 36 -13.31 -1.00 7.49
CA LEU A 36 -14.21 -1.81 6.66
C LEU A 36 -15.13 -0.92 5.80
N ALA A 37 -15.64 0.18 6.36
CA ALA A 37 -16.43 1.15 5.62
C ALA A 37 -15.62 1.75 4.45
N HIS A 38 -14.37 2.16 4.71
CA HIS A 38 -13.50 2.69 3.67
C HIS A 38 -13.15 1.65 2.60
N VAL A 39 -12.86 0.40 3.01
CA VAL A 39 -12.64 -0.71 2.07
C VAL A 39 -13.87 -0.95 1.19
N ALA A 40 -15.07 -0.95 1.77
CA ALA A 40 -16.31 -1.13 1.02
C ALA A 40 -16.53 0.00 0.01
N GLU A 41 -16.19 1.24 0.38
CA GLU A 41 -16.30 2.42 -0.48
C GLU A 41 -15.36 2.35 -1.69
N VAL A 42 -14.08 1.99 -1.46
CA VAL A 42 -13.09 1.77 -2.53
C VAL A 42 -13.57 0.69 -3.49
N LEU A 43 -14.05 -0.45 -2.97
CA LEU A 43 -14.56 -1.54 -3.80
C LEU A 43 -15.83 -1.17 -4.56
N ALA A 44 -16.73 -0.38 -3.95
CA ALA A 44 -17.97 0.07 -4.59
C ALA A 44 -17.72 1.00 -5.79
N ARG A 45 -16.61 1.75 -5.78
CA ARG A 45 -16.16 2.55 -6.94
C ARG A 45 -15.54 1.72 -8.05
N GLY A 46 -15.28 0.43 -7.82
CA GLY A 46 -14.56 -0.44 -8.76
C GLY A 46 -13.03 -0.30 -8.68
N ASP A 47 -12.52 0.40 -7.67
CA ASP A 47 -11.08 0.55 -7.46
C ASP A 47 -10.47 -0.76 -6.96
N ALA A 48 -9.26 -1.10 -7.43
CA ALA A 48 -8.53 -2.27 -6.97
C ALA A 48 -7.94 -2.02 -5.57
N LEU A 49 -8.17 -2.96 -4.64
CA LEU A 49 -7.61 -2.94 -3.29
C LEU A 49 -6.60 -4.07 -3.11
N ALA A 50 -5.43 -3.77 -2.53
CA ALA A 50 -4.41 -4.76 -2.17
C ALA A 50 -4.25 -4.86 -0.64
N LEU A 51 -4.52 -6.04 -0.07
CA LEU A 51 -4.26 -6.36 1.34
C LEU A 51 -2.98 -7.19 1.44
N VAL A 52 -1.95 -6.63 2.09
CA VAL A 52 -0.63 -7.27 2.22
C VAL A 52 -0.32 -7.53 3.69
N PRO A 53 -0.12 -8.80 4.11
CA PRO A 53 0.31 -9.11 5.47
C PRO A 53 1.71 -8.56 5.75
N VAL A 54 1.84 -7.69 6.75
CA VAL A 54 3.11 -7.00 7.07
C VAL A 54 4.20 -7.96 7.59
N ALA A 55 3.81 -9.06 8.23
CA ALA A 55 4.74 -10.03 8.82
C ALA A 55 5.39 -11.02 7.80
N LYS A 56 5.27 -10.78 6.50
CA LYS A 56 5.73 -11.73 5.47
C LYS A 56 6.77 -11.13 4.56
N GLU A 57 7.62 -11.99 4.02
CA GLU A 57 8.46 -11.65 2.89
C GLU A 57 7.62 -11.67 1.59
N LEU A 58 7.86 -10.70 0.73
CA LEU A 58 7.27 -10.56 -0.60
C LEU A 58 8.14 -11.25 -1.64
N SER A 59 7.48 -11.85 -2.64
CA SER A 59 8.16 -12.15 -3.91
C SER A 59 8.49 -10.86 -4.65
N THR A 60 9.44 -10.93 -5.60
CA THR A 60 9.76 -9.80 -6.47
C THR A 60 8.54 -9.28 -7.23
N GLN A 61 7.59 -10.14 -7.61
CA GLN A 61 6.38 -9.67 -8.29
C GLN A 61 5.52 -8.83 -7.34
N GLN A 62 5.20 -9.36 -6.15
CA GLN A 62 4.39 -8.65 -5.16
C GLN A 62 5.02 -7.31 -4.74
N ALA A 63 6.34 -7.26 -4.59
CA ALA A 63 7.04 -6.01 -4.28
C ALA A 63 6.99 -5.02 -5.46
N ALA A 64 7.03 -5.49 -6.71
CA ALA A 64 6.91 -4.62 -7.88
C ALA A 64 5.50 -4.03 -7.98
N ASP A 65 4.48 -4.87 -7.74
CA ASP A 65 3.08 -4.44 -7.69
C ASP A 65 2.86 -3.40 -6.58
N LEU A 66 3.44 -3.62 -5.38
CA LEU A 66 3.35 -2.69 -4.26
C LEU A 66 4.02 -1.33 -4.54
N LEU A 67 5.14 -1.33 -5.28
CA LEU A 67 5.84 -0.11 -5.67
C LEU A 67 5.24 0.57 -6.91
N ASN A 68 4.26 -0.06 -7.55
CA ASN A 68 3.65 0.31 -8.82
C ASN A 68 4.70 0.49 -9.94
N VAL A 69 5.58 -0.50 -10.10
CA VAL A 69 6.65 -0.52 -11.10
C VAL A 69 6.71 -1.86 -11.83
N SER A 70 7.42 -1.90 -12.96
CA SER A 70 7.65 -3.18 -13.63
C SER A 70 8.57 -4.09 -12.81
N ARG A 71 8.34 -5.41 -12.89
CA ARG A 71 9.19 -6.41 -12.23
C ARG A 71 10.67 -6.28 -12.63
N GLN A 72 10.95 -5.99 -13.91
CA GLN A 72 12.32 -5.81 -14.39
C GLN A 72 13.00 -4.59 -13.75
N TYR A 73 12.28 -3.49 -13.59
CA TYR A 73 12.80 -2.32 -12.90
C TYR A 73 13.10 -2.63 -11.43
N LEU A 74 12.20 -3.34 -10.74
CA LEU A 74 12.50 -3.77 -9.37
C LEU A 74 13.73 -4.67 -9.31
N VAL A 75 13.88 -5.64 -10.22
CA VAL A 75 15.08 -6.50 -10.24
C VAL A 75 16.36 -5.68 -10.33
N ARG A 76 16.39 -4.64 -11.19
CA ARG A 76 17.52 -3.72 -11.27
C ARG A 76 17.80 -3.02 -9.94
N LEU A 77 16.77 -2.51 -9.25
CA LEU A 77 16.94 -1.89 -7.93
C LEU A 77 17.56 -2.85 -6.91
N LEU A 78 17.18 -4.13 -6.95
CA LEU A 78 17.76 -5.15 -6.07
C LEU A 78 19.22 -5.45 -6.42
N ASP A 79 19.53 -5.57 -7.71
CA ASP A 79 20.90 -5.81 -8.18
C ASP A 79 21.81 -4.60 -7.89
N GLU A 80 21.26 -3.38 -7.91
CA GLU A 80 21.92 -2.13 -7.51
C GLU A 80 22.01 -1.94 -5.97
N GLY A 81 21.45 -2.87 -5.18
CA GLY A 81 21.48 -2.83 -3.71
C GLY A 81 20.60 -1.75 -3.08
N ARG A 82 19.68 -1.15 -3.84
CA ARG A 82 18.80 -0.06 -3.40
C ARG A 82 17.74 -0.51 -2.40
N ILE A 83 17.37 -1.79 -2.44
CA ILE A 83 16.42 -2.41 -1.52
C ILE A 83 17.03 -3.74 -1.03
N PRO A 84 17.14 -3.96 0.28
CA PRO A 84 17.57 -5.24 0.83
C PRO A 84 16.69 -6.40 0.35
N PHE A 85 17.32 -7.55 0.09
CA PHE A 85 16.60 -8.79 -0.19
C PHE A 85 17.38 -10.00 0.35
N ARG A 86 16.67 -11.10 0.53
CA ARG A 86 17.23 -12.42 0.84
C ARG A 86 17.02 -13.36 -0.34
N SER A 87 17.96 -14.28 -0.54
CA SER A 87 17.79 -15.37 -1.49
C SER A 87 17.35 -16.63 -0.75
N THR A 88 16.22 -17.20 -1.13
CA THR A 88 15.76 -18.52 -0.67
C THR A 88 15.94 -19.50 -1.84
N GLY A 89 17.15 -20.03 -1.99
CA GLY A 89 17.55 -20.78 -3.18
C GLY A 89 17.59 -19.88 -4.42
N THR A 90 16.80 -20.22 -5.43
CA THR A 90 16.73 -19.51 -6.73
C THR A 90 15.86 -18.25 -6.69
N HIS A 91 15.01 -18.09 -5.67
CA HIS A 91 14.07 -16.98 -5.60
C HIS A 91 14.49 -15.92 -4.60
N ARG A 92 14.24 -14.65 -4.96
CA ARG A 92 14.41 -13.51 -4.07
C ARG A 92 13.16 -13.31 -3.21
N ARG A 93 13.41 -12.84 -1.99
CA ARG A 93 12.42 -12.49 -0.97
C ARG A 93 12.77 -11.14 -0.37
N LEU A 94 11.79 -10.24 -0.32
CA LEU A 94 11.96 -8.88 0.17
C LEU A 94 11.11 -8.72 1.42
N ARG A 95 11.62 -8.06 2.46
CA ARG A 95 10.77 -7.76 3.62
C ARG A 95 9.85 -6.61 3.28
N VAL A 96 8.59 -6.68 3.73
CA VAL A 96 7.62 -5.60 3.47
C VAL A 96 8.14 -4.26 3.99
N GLU A 97 8.75 -4.26 5.18
CA GLU A 97 9.34 -3.08 5.81
C GLU A 97 10.37 -2.38 4.91
N ASP A 98 11.29 -3.13 4.30
CA ASP A 98 12.32 -2.61 3.41
C ASP A 98 11.72 -2.00 2.13
N VAL A 99 10.69 -2.65 1.57
CA VAL A 99 10.01 -2.18 0.36
C VAL A 99 9.22 -0.90 0.64
N LEU A 100 8.55 -0.81 1.79
CA LEU A 100 7.81 0.39 2.20
C LEU A 100 8.75 1.55 2.54
N ALA A 101 9.86 1.30 3.23
CA ALA A 101 10.87 2.31 3.51
C ALA A 101 11.45 2.89 2.22
N TYR A 102 11.75 2.04 1.23
CA TYR A 102 12.18 2.50 -0.08
C TYR A 102 11.11 3.35 -0.78
N LYS A 103 9.85 2.93 -0.73
CA LYS A 103 8.73 3.69 -1.30
C LYS A 103 8.64 5.09 -0.72
N GLU A 104 8.69 5.19 0.61
CA GLU A 104 8.57 6.45 1.32
C GLU A 104 9.73 7.40 0.96
N GLN A 105 10.97 6.91 0.97
CA GLN A 105 12.13 7.68 0.56
C GLN A 105 12.01 8.17 -0.89
N ARG A 106 11.60 7.29 -1.81
CA ARG A 106 11.41 7.62 -3.22
C ARG A 106 10.33 8.68 -3.41
N ASP A 107 9.19 8.52 -2.74
CA ASP A 107 8.06 9.42 -2.87
C ASP A 107 8.36 10.77 -2.18
N ALA A 108 9.22 10.83 -1.16
CA ALA A 108 9.76 12.07 -0.60
C ALA A 108 10.72 12.79 -1.57
N THR A 109 11.69 12.08 -2.16
CA THR A 109 12.60 12.67 -3.16
C THR A 109 11.85 13.19 -4.38
N ARG A 110 10.82 12.47 -4.83
CA ARG A 110 9.97 12.93 -5.95
C ARG A 110 9.22 14.22 -5.62
N ARG A 111 8.69 14.35 -4.40
CA ARG A 111 8.00 15.57 -3.96
C ARG A 111 8.97 16.76 -3.94
N ALA A 112 10.13 16.60 -3.30
CA ALA A 112 11.14 17.66 -3.24
C ALA A 112 11.60 18.14 -4.62
N ALA A 113 11.79 17.23 -5.58
CA ALA A 113 12.15 17.60 -6.95
C ALA A 113 11.02 18.33 -7.71
N LEU A 114 9.76 18.01 -7.42
CA LEU A 114 8.62 18.74 -7.99
C LEU A 114 8.52 20.14 -7.37
N ASP A 115 8.71 20.26 -6.06
CA ASP A 115 8.72 21.53 -5.35
C ASP A 115 9.82 22.46 -5.89
N GLU A 116 11.03 21.93 -6.12
CA GLU A 116 12.15 22.67 -6.75
C GLU A 116 11.81 23.15 -8.17
N LEU A 117 11.15 22.31 -8.99
CA LEU A 117 10.71 22.70 -10.32
C LEU A 117 9.62 23.79 -10.29
N THR A 118 8.72 23.74 -9.31
CA THR A 118 7.69 24.77 -9.11
C THR A 118 8.33 26.10 -8.70
N GLU A 119 9.24 26.09 -7.72
CA GLU A 119 9.96 27.29 -7.28
C GLU A 119 10.75 27.93 -8.43
N LEU A 120 11.47 27.12 -9.22
CA LEU A 120 12.20 27.60 -10.40
C LEU A 120 11.27 28.19 -11.47
N SER A 121 10.09 27.59 -11.67
CA SER A 121 9.08 28.10 -12.60
C SER A 121 8.50 29.44 -12.14
N GLU A 122 8.26 29.61 -10.84
CA GLU A 122 7.77 30.87 -10.26
C GLU A 122 8.83 31.99 -10.35
N GLU A 123 10.10 31.67 -10.10
CA GLU A 123 11.23 32.61 -10.25
C GLU A 123 11.41 33.07 -11.71
N LEU A 124 11.15 32.18 -12.67
CA LEU A 124 11.23 32.45 -14.11
C LEU A 124 9.95 33.09 -14.69
N GLY A 125 8.95 33.42 -13.87
CA GLY A 125 7.72 34.11 -14.28
C GLY A 125 6.64 33.21 -14.91
N GLY A 126 6.73 31.88 -14.74
CA GLY A 126 5.72 30.94 -15.22
C GLY A 126 4.44 30.96 -14.37
N TYR A 127 3.29 30.91 -15.06
CA TYR A 127 1.89 30.95 -14.60
C TYR A 127 1.16 32.30 -14.57
N SER A 128 1.79 33.43 -14.94
CA SER A 128 1.06 34.71 -15.04
C SER A 128 0.17 34.88 -16.28
N GLU A 129 0.05 33.86 -17.15
CA GLU A 129 -0.66 33.98 -18.44
C GLU A 129 -1.91 33.09 -18.59
N LEU A 130 -2.40 32.44 -17.52
CA LEU A 130 -3.68 31.72 -17.57
C LEU A 130 -4.86 32.51 -16.97
N ASP A 131 -4.70 33.82 -16.77
CA ASP A 131 -5.80 34.74 -16.53
C ASP A 131 -6.20 35.42 -17.86
N GLY A 132 -7.02 34.74 -18.66
CA GLY A 132 -7.72 35.36 -19.77
C GLY A 132 -8.12 34.42 -20.90
N THR A 133 -9.30 33.79 -20.79
CA THR A 133 -10.43 33.84 -21.75
C THR A 133 -11.63 33.11 -21.15
#